data_AF-A0A6J2TXN4-F1
#
_entry.id   AF-A0A6J2TXN4-F1
#
_cell.length_a   1.000
_cell.length_b   1.000
_cell.length_c   1.000
_cell.angle_alpha   90.00
_cell.angle_beta   90.00
_cell.angle_gamma   90.00
#
_symmetry.space_group_name_H-M   'P 1'
#
loop_
_entity.id
_entity.type
_entity.pdbx_description
1 polymer ?
#
loop_
_entity_poly.entity_id
_entity_poly.type
_entity_poly.pdbx_seq_one_letter_code
_entity_poly.pdbx_strand_id
1 'polypeptide(L)'
;MIKSIDIQLGSLRCFKACICLDFLEDLGSDYEDALLQAEFGKFHFLLLTICGLIYLNTAIGITIISFVLPTATCDFDMTSKDKGWLSASPMLGMLIGSYFWGCLADTKGRRIVLIVTLLADGICGLVSSLAPYYLIFLFIRFANGFNVAGTMGIVFPYLGEFQPTKYREKILCWMELFWTFGIILLPGIAWSVIPLQINLQFSVFTYHSWNLFVAICAIPSILLGLWLFSFPESPKFLLEHGETDKALDILVCMFIQNTGRKRDDYPVRQAKTLNKLM
;
A
#
# COMPACT_ATOMS: atom_id res chain seq x y z
N MET A 1 45.83 42.34 16.67
CA MET A 1 46.18 41.25 15.75
C MET A 1 45.29 40.06 16.12
N ILE A 2 44.17 39.86 15.38
CA ILE A 2 43.55 38.55 14.98
C ILE A 2 43.22 37.57 16.14
N LYS A 3 42.00 37.10 16.46
CA LYS A 3 40.78 36.65 15.74
C LYS A 3 39.70 36.39 16.81
N SER A 4 38.51 37.00 16.79
CA SER A 4 37.21 36.46 16.33
C SER A 4 37.11 34.97 15.97
N ILE A 5 35.93 34.40 16.26
CA ILE A 5 35.32 33.12 15.81
C ILE A 5 35.16 32.10 16.96
N ASP A 6 33.94 32.03 17.54
CA ASP A 6 33.23 30.77 17.91
C ASP A 6 31.97 31.01 18.79
N ILE A 7 31.05 31.88 18.38
CA ILE A 7 29.71 32.02 19.04
C ILE A 7 28.52 31.88 18.07
N GLN A 8 28.74 31.67 16.76
CA GLN A 8 27.64 31.71 15.77
C GLN A 8 27.13 30.33 15.25
N LEU A 9 27.75 29.19 15.59
CA LEU A 9 27.36 27.91 14.97
C LEU A 9 26.18 27.16 15.63
N GLY A 10 25.77 27.51 16.85
CA GLY A 10 24.62 26.90 17.53
C GLY A 10 23.26 27.51 17.16
N SER A 11 23.24 28.82 16.89
CA SER A 11 22.02 29.57 16.56
C SER A 11 21.52 29.27 15.14
N LEU A 12 22.41 29.09 14.17
CA LEU A 12 22.05 28.81 12.77
C LEU A 12 21.36 27.46 12.54
N ARG A 13 21.66 26.43 13.35
CA ARG A 13 20.98 25.12 13.24
C ARG A 13 19.57 25.13 13.79
N CYS A 14 19.35 25.83 14.92
CA CYS A 14 18.02 26.01 15.49
C CYS A 14 17.17 26.94 14.63
N PHE A 15 17.78 28.00 14.06
CA PHE A 15 17.10 28.91 13.13
C PHE A 15 16.76 28.22 11.80
N LYS A 16 17.65 27.38 11.24
CA LYS A 16 17.30 26.55 10.07
C LYS A 16 16.23 25.51 10.38
N ALA A 17 16.23 24.92 11.57
CA ALA A 17 15.22 23.95 11.97
C ALA A 17 13.85 24.63 12.21
N CYS A 18 13.82 25.79 12.88
CA CYS A 18 12.61 26.62 13.03
C CYS A 18 12.11 27.12 11.69
N ILE A 19 12.96 27.69 10.84
CA ILE A 19 12.56 28.11 9.49
C ILE A 19 12.03 26.92 8.69
N CYS A 20 12.65 25.74 8.77
CA CYS A 20 12.15 24.54 8.11
C CYS A 20 10.81 24.07 8.71
N LEU A 21 10.63 24.18 10.02
CA LEU A 21 9.38 23.83 10.71
C LEU A 21 8.24 24.80 10.37
N ASP A 22 8.48 26.11 10.47
CA ASP A 22 7.52 27.17 10.11
C ASP A 22 7.18 27.08 8.62
N PHE A 23 8.17 26.81 7.77
CA PHE A 23 7.98 26.55 6.34
C PHE A 23 7.14 25.31 6.06
N LEU A 24 7.36 24.22 6.79
CA LEU A 24 6.57 22.99 6.66
C LEU A 24 5.15 23.16 7.24
N GLU A 25 4.97 24.01 8.24
CA GLU A 25 3.65 24.39 8.79
C GLU A 25 2.85 25.24 7.79
N ASP A 26 3.47 26.26 7.19
CA ASP A 26 2.83 27.10 6.16
C ASP A 26 2.45 26.25 4.94
N LEU A 27 3.40 25.43 4.42
CA LEU A 27 3.17 24.53 3.29
C LEU A 27 2.07 23.49 3.59
N GLY A 28 1.99 23.01 4.83
CA GLY A 28 0.95 22.10 5.30
C GLY A 28 -0.43 22.76 5.36
N SER A 29 -0.50 24.01 5.80
CA SER A 29 -1.74 24.78 5.92
C SER A 29 -2.35 25.12 4.55
N ASP A 30 -1.53 25.55 3.60
CA ASP A 30 -1.97 25.88 2.24
C ASP A 30 -2.41 24.64 1.46
N TYR A 31 -1.71 23.52 1.68
CA TYR A 31 -2.09 22.24 1.10
C TYR A 31 -3.43 21.74 1.63
N GLU A 32 -3.66 21.88 2.94
CA GLU A 32 -4.94 21.51 3.56
C GLU A 32 -6.09 22.36 3.01
N ASP A 33 -5.88 23.67 2.86
CA ASP A 33 -6.86 24.57 2.26
C ASP A 33 -7.17 24.16 0.81
N ALA A 34 -6.15 23.85 0.00
CA ALA A 34 -6.36 23.40 -1.37
C ALA A 34 -7.16 22.08 -1.46
N LEU A 35 -6.95 21.16 -0.51
CA LEU A 35 -7.73 19.93 -0.38
C LEU A 35 -9.19 20.21 0.03
N LEU A 36 -9.42 21.15 0.96
CA LEU A 36 -10.76 21.56 1.36
C LEU A 36 -11.54 22.16 0.19
N GLN A 37 -10.87 22.94 -0.67
CA GLN A 37 -11.47 23.50 -1.88
C GLN A 37 -11.80 22.45 -2.94
N ALA A 38 -11.15 21.27 -2.91
CA ALA A 38 -11.48 20.17 -3.83
C ALA A 38 -12.82 19.50 -3.49
N GLU A 39 -13.44 19.88 -2.37
CA GLU A 39 -14.68 19.35 -1.79
C GLU A 39 -14.64 17.83 -1.55
N PHE A 40 -15.43 17.32 -0.62
CA PHE A 40 -15.51 15.87 -0.38
C PHE A 40 -16.55 15.23 -1.29
N GLY A 41 -16.26 14.09 -1.92
CA GLY A 41 -17.16 13.52 -2.93
C GLY A 41 -16.75 12.17 -3.51
N LYS A 42 -17.18 11.90 -4.74
CA LYS A 42 -17.07 10.60 -5.42
C LYS A 42 -15.64 10.08 -5.51
N PHE A 43 -14.66 10.94 -5.77
CA PHE A 43 -13.25 10.54 -5.85
C PHE A 43 -12.78 9.92 -4.54
N HIS A 44 -13.13 10.53 -3.40
CA HIS A 44 -12.72 10.05 -2.09
C HIS A 44 -13.34 8.69 -1.74
N PHE A 45 -14.62 8.46 -2.08
CA PHE A 45 -15.27 7.16 -1.91
C PHE A 45 -14.67 6.08 -2.82
N LEU A 46 -14.36 6.43 -4.06
CA LEU A 46 -13.72 5.52 -5.01
C LEU A 46 -12.30 5.15 -4.54
N LEU A 47 -11.54 6.12 -4.06
CA LEU A 47 -10.21 5.93 -3.49
C LEU A 47 -10.25 5.08 -2.21
N LEU A 48 -11.21 5.34 -1.32
CA LEU A 48 -11.45 4.50 -0.13
C LEU A 48 -11.78 3.06 -0.54
N THR A 49 -12.58 2.87 -1.59
CA THR A 49 -12.97 1.53 -2.05
C THR A 49 -11.76 0.75 -2.56
N ILE A 50 -10.91 1.35 -3.40
CA ILE A 50 -9.72 0.64 -3.91
C ILE A 50 -8.70 0.39 -2.78
N CYS A 51 -8.43 1.37 -1.92
CA CYS A 51 -7.51 1.20 -0.79
C CYS A 51 -8.03 0.17 0.22
N GLY A 52 -9.34 0.19 0.49
CA GLY A 52 -10.02 -0.80 1.32
C GLY A 52 -9.93 -2.20 0.74
N LEU A 53 -10.16 -2.38 -0.56
CA LEU A 53 -10.01 -3.68 -1.21
C LEU A 53 -8.56 -4.19 -1.23
N ILE A 54 -7.59 -3.30 -1.40
CA ILE A 54 -6.16 -3.61 -1.23
C ILE A 54 -5.88 -4.10 0.19
N TYR A 55 -6.43 -3.41 1.19
CA TYR A 55 -6.25 -3.77 2.59
C TYR A 55 -6.94 -5.10 2.95
N LEU A 56 -8.13 -5.34 2.40
CA LEU A 56 -8.83 -6.63 2.46
C LEU A 56 -8.00 -7.76 1.86
N ASN A 57 -7.44 -7.56 0.66
CA ASN A 57 -6.59 -8.54 0.00
C ASN A 57 -5.32 -8.82 0.82
N THR A 58 -4.75 -7.79 1.44
CA THR A 58 -3.59 -7.91 2.33
C THR A 58 -3.92 -8.76 3.55
N ALA A 59 -5.09 -8.56 4.16
CA ALA A 59 -5.57 -9.38 5.28
C ALA A 59 -5.68 -10.86 4.89
N ILE A 60 -6.25 -11.13 3.71
CA ILE A 60 -6.33 -12.47 3.11
C ILE A 60 -4.92 -13.07 2.95
N GLY A 61 -4.00 -12.34 2.32
CA GLY A 61 -2.64 -12.81 2.05
C GLY A 61 -1.84 -13.17 3.32
N ILE A 62 -2.04 -12.42 4.41
CA ILE A 62 -1.38 -12.70 5.70
C ILE A 62 -1.99 -13.94 6.37
N THR A 63 -3.32 -14.05 6.36
CA THR A 63 -4.04 -15.09 7.13
C THR A 63 -4.18 -16.43 6.38
N ILE A 64 -3.90 -16.46 5.08
CA ILE A 64 -4.01 -17.67 4.24
C ILE A 64 -3.20 -18.86 4.74
N ILE A 65 -2.03 -18.61 5.35
CA ILE A 65 -1.11 -19.66 5.78
C ILE A 65 -1.74 -20.56 6.84
N SER A 66 -2.59 -20.01 7.70
CA SER A 66 -3.31 -20.76 8.74
C SER A 66 -4.21 -21.87 8.16
N PHE A 67 -4.75 -21.66 6.95
CA PHE A 67 -5.60 -22.64 6.26
C PHE A 67 -4.81 -23.58 5.35
N VAL A 68 -3.71 -23.08 4.77
CA VAL A 68 -2.86 -23.87 3.88
C VAL A 68 -1.98 -24.86 4.65
N LEU A 69 -1.46 -24.46 5.82
CA LEU A 69 -0.53 -25.24 6.63
C LEU A 69 -1.00 -26.69 6.92
N PRO A 70 -2.24 -26.96 7.39
CA PRO A 70 -2.66 -28.33 7.69
C PRO A 70 -2.72 -29.22 6.44
N THR A 71 -3.17 -28.70 5.30
CA THR A 71 -3.31 -29.48 4.06
C THR A 71 -1.96 -29.67 3.37
N ALA A 72 -1.12 -28.63 3.32
CA ALA A 72 0.22 -28.69 2.72
C ALA A 72 1.20 -29.55 3.53
N THR A 73 0.94 -29.80 4.82
CA THR A 73 1.78 -30.66 5.67
C THR A 73 1.93 -32.07 5.09
N CYS A 74 0.83 -32.66 4.60
CA CYS A 74 0.84 -34.01 4.07
C CYS A 74 1.55 -34.09 2.71
N ASP A 75 1.46 -33.04 1.90
CA ASP A 75 2.05 -32.99 0.55
C ASP A 75 3.57 -32.84 0.59
N PHE A 76 4.08 -32.04 1.53
CA PHE A 76 5.51 -31.75 1.66
C PHE A 76 6.21 -32.61 2.71
N ASP A 77 5.51 -33.55 3.34
CA ASP A 77 5.99 -34.39 4.45
C ASP A 77 6.67 -33.57 5.56
N MET A 78 5.97 -32.54 6.05
CA MET A 78 6.57 -31.50 6.90
C MET A 78 6.75 -31.93 8.36
N THR A 79 7.95 -31.72 8.91
CA THR A 79 8.19 -31.86 10.35
C THR A 79 7.63 -30.68 11.14
N SER A 80 7.54 -30.81 12.47
CA SER A 80 7.13 -29.70 13.34
C SER A 80 8.03 -28.47 13.22
N LYS A 81 9.32 -28.65 12.92
CA LYS A 81 10.25 -27.53 12.69
C LYS A 81 9.94 -26.81 11.38
N ASP A 82 9.62 -27.55 10.33
CA ASP A 82 9.32 -27.00 9.00
C ASP A 82 8.02 -26.18 9.01
N LYS A 83 7.03 -26.60 9.79
CA LYS A 83 5.80 -25.84 10.02
C LYS A 83 6.08 -24.50 10.71
N GLY A 84 6.97 -24.50 11.70
CA GLY A 84 7.42 -23.29 12.38
C GLY A 84 8.10 -22.31 11.42
N TRP A 85 9.05 -22.80 10.61
CA TRP A 85 9.72 -21.99 9.60
C TRP A 85 8.76 -21.44 8.54
N LEU A 86 7.78 -22.24 8.11
CA LEU A 86 6.80 -21.81 7.13
C LEU A 86 5.93 -20.65 7.64
N SER A 87 5.55 -20.67 8.92
CA SER A 87 4.81 -19.58 9.55
C SER A 87 5.68 -18.35 9.84
N ALA A 88 6.97 -18.54 10.16
CA ALA A 88 7.90 -17.44 10.44
C ALA A 88 8.41 -16.73 9.18
N SER A 89 8.56 -17.45 8.06
CA SER A 89 9.15 -16.92 6.82
C SER A 89 8.49 -15.64 6.27
N PRO A 90 7.15 -15.51 6.21
CA PRO A 90 6.52 -14.29 5.72
C PRO A 90 6.70 -13.15 6.73
N MET A 91 6.72 -13.42 8.03
CA MET A 91 6.97 -12.39 9.05
C MET A 91 8.39 -11.83 8.95
N LEU A 92 9.38 -12.70 8.69
CA LEU A 92 10.75 -12.28 8.38
C LEU A 92 10.81 -11.46 7.09
N GLY A 93 10.07 -11.87 6.06
CA GLY A 93 9.91 -11.11 4.83
C GLY A 93 9.34 -9.72 5.09
N MET A 94 8.28 -9.62 5.90
CA MET A 94 7.65 -8.36 6.26
C MET A 94 8.60 -7.42 7.01
N LEU A 95 9.40 -7.96 7.94
CA LEU A 95 10.39 -7.19 8.69
C LEU A 95 11.37 -6.50 7.74
N ILE A 96 11.95 -7.25 6.80
CA ILE A 96 12.95 -6.74 5.84
C ILE A 96 12.27 -5.82 4.80
N GLY A 97 11.06 -6.19 4.37
CA GLY A 97 10.27 -5.45 3.39
C GLY A 97 9.84 -4.07 3.88
N SER A 98 9.51 -3.94 5.17
CA SER A 98 9.05 -2.68 5.74
C SER A 98 10.06 -1.54 5.54
N TYR A 99 11.35 -1.82 5.76
CA TYR A 99 12.42 -0.85 5.57
C TYR A 99 12.65 -0.53 4.08
N PHE A 100 12.74 -1.56 3.24
CA PHE A 100 13.01 -1.39 1.81
C PHE A 100 11.90 -0.62 1.10
N TRP A 101 10.65 -1.03 1.29
CA TRP A 101 9.51 -0.41 0.64
C TRP A 101 9.19 0.97 1.20
N GLY A 102 9.43 1.22 2.49
CA GLY A 102 9.31 2.55 3.09
C GLY A 102 10.23 3.56 2.40
N CYS A 103 11.54 3.25 2.32
CA CYS A 103 12.49 4.12 1.62
C CYS A 103 12.16 4.29 0.14
N LEU A 104 11.66 3.24 -0.52
CA LEU A 104 11.29 3.32 -1.93
C LEU A 104 10.03 4.17 -2.14
N ALA A 105 9.05 4.11 -1.24
CA ALA A 105 7.81 4.89 -1.34
C ALA A 105 8.08 6.39 -1.23
N ASP A 106 9.00 6.77 -0.35
CA ASP A 106 9.39 8.17 -0.16
C ASP A 106 10.19 8.74 -1.34
N THR A 107 10.85 7.90 -2.12
CA THR A 107 11.71 8.35 -3.25
C THR A 107 11.09 8.16 -4.63
N LYS A 108 10.23 7.16 -4.82
CA LYS A 108 9.64 6.81 -6.12
C LYS A 108 8.15 7.12 -6.22
N GLY A 109 7.47 7.39 -5.11
CA GLY A 109 6.04 7.66 -5.09
C GLY A 109 5.26 6.51 -4.47
N ARG A 110 4.17 6.87 -3.78
CA ARG A 110 3.36 5.93 -3.01
C ARG A 110 2.56 5.02 -3.95
N ARG A 111 1.98 5.55 -5.03
CA ARG A 111 1.24 4.77 -6.03
C ARG A 111 2.13 3.77 -6.74
N ILE A 112 3.31 4.19 -7.23
CA ILE A 112 4.20 3.29 -7.99
C ILE A 112 4.60 2.09 -7.13
N VAL A 113 4.97 2.34 -5.87
CA VAL A 113 5.35 1.25 -4.97
C VAL A 113 4.18 0.34 -4.65
N LEU A 114 2.98 0.88 -4.37
CA LEU A 114 1.78 0.07 -4.16
C LEU A 114 1.46 -0.85 -5.34
N ILE A 115 1.59 -0.34 -6.57
CA ILE A 115 1.37 -1.14 -7.79
C ILE A 115 2.39 -2.28 -7.86
N VAL A 116 3.67 -1.97 -7.66
CA VAL A 116 4.74 -2.97 -7.75
C VAL A 116 4.57 -4.04 -6.69
N THR A 117 4.26 -3.67 -5.44
CA THR A 117 4.07 -4.63 -4.35
C THR A 117 2.86 -5.52 -4.58
N LEU A 118 1.73 -4.97 -5.06
CA LEU A 118 0.53 -5.74 -5.38
C LEU A 118 0.76 -6.74 -6.52
N LEU A 119 1.38 -6.30 -7.61
CA LEU A 119 1.68 -7.19 -8.74
C LEU A 119 2.68 -8.27 -8.34
N ALA A 120 3.73 -7.90 -7.60
CA ALA A 120 4.73 -8.85 -7.12
C ALA A 120 4.14 -9.85 -6.13
N ASP A 121 3.28 -9.41 -5.20
CA ASP A 121 2.54 -10.27 -4.27
C ASP A 121 1.65 -11.26 -5.02
N GLY A 122 0.81 -10.79 -5.95
CA GLY A 122 -0.06 -11.64 -6.74
C GLY A 122 0.69 -12.65 -7.61
N ILE A 123 1.79 -12.24 -8.27
CA ILE A 123 2.65 -13.16 -9.04
C ILE A 123 3.29 -14.18 -8.11
N CYS A 124 3.84 -13.75 -6.96
CA CYS A 124 4.42 -14.65 -5.98
C CYS A 124 3.38 -15.64 -5.44
N GLY A 125 2.14 -15.22 -5.19
CA GLY A 125 1.03 -16.08 -4.80
C GLY A 125 0.68 -17.13 -5.86
N LEU A 126 0.59 -16.73 -7.13
CA LEU A 126 0.35 -17.67 -8.24
C LEU A 126 1.49 -18.67 -8.40
N VAL A 127 2.74 -18.21 -8.35
CA VAL A 127 3.91 -19.10 -8.43
C VAL A 127 3.96 -20.02 -7.19
N SER A 128 3.55 -19.54 -6.02
CA SER A 128 3.44 -20.33 -4.79
C SER A 128 2.46 -21.51 -4.95
N SER A 129 1.36 -21.31 -5.69
CA SER A 129 0.38 -22.37 -5.97
C SER A 129 0.90 -23.49 -6.88
N LEU A 130 2.01 -23.27 -7.57
CA LEU A 130 2.63 -24.23 -8.47
C LEU A 130 3.94 -24.80 -7.92
N ALA A 131 4.27 -24.50 -6.66
CA ALA A 131 5.55 -24.86 -6.07
C ALA A 131 5.60 -26.38 -5.74
N PRO A 132 6.49 -27.16 -6.39
CA PRO A 132 6.56 -28.60 -6.17
C PRO A 132 7.40 -29.01 -4.97
N TYR A 133 8.24 -28.10 -4.44
CA TYR A 133 9.17 -28.37 -3.35
C TYR A 133 8.96 -27.42 -2.18
N TYR A 134 9.10 -27.95 -0.96
CA TYR A 134 8.95 -27.19 0.29
C TYR A 134 9.85 -25.94 0.35
N LEU A 135 11.13 -26.06 -0.01
CA LEU A 135 12.07 -24.93 0.06
C LEU A 135 11.70 -23.80 -0.90
N ILE A 136 11.21 -24.14 -2.09
CA ILE A 136 10.73 -23.14 -3.06
C ILE A 136 9.48 -22.46 -2.50
N PHE A 137 8.54 -23.24 -1.96
CA PHE A 137 7.35 -22.71 -1.33
C PHE A 137 7.69 -21.76 -0.17
N LEU A 138 8.64 -22.14 0.69
CA LEU A 138 9.14 -21.33 1.81
C LEU A 138 9.74 -20.00 1.33
N PHE A 139 10.60 -20.03 0.31
CA PHE A 139 11.21 -18.81 -0.24
C PHE A 139 10.18 -17.88 -0.88
N ILE A 140 9.21 -18.44 -1.62
CA ILE A 140 8.12 -17.66 -2.20
C ILE A 140 7.25 -17.04 -1.09
N ARG A 141 7.04 -17.74 0.03
CA ARG A 141 6.28 -17.20 1.18
C ARG A 141 7.01 -16.07 1.87
N PHE A 142 8.33 -16.16 2.00
CA PHE A 142 9.16 -15.03 2.39
C PHE A 142 8.99 -13.84 1.44
N ALA A 143 9.02 -14.07 0.12
CA ALA A 143 8.84 -13.02 -0.88
C ALA A 143 7.43 -12.38 -0.84
N ASN A 144 6.37 -13.18 -0.62
CA ASN A 144 5.01 -12.66 -0.38
C ASN A 144 5.01 -11.72 0.84
N GLY A 145 5.56 -12.18 1.98
CA GLY A 145 5.66 -11.35 3.19
C GLY A 145 6.41 -10.03 2.95
N PHE A 146 7.49 -10.08 2.18
CA PHE A 146 8.25 -8.90 1.78
C PHE A 146 7.38 -7.88 1.01
N ASN A 147 6.57 -8.33 0.05
CA ASN A 147 5.67 -7.47 -0.74
C ASN A 147 4.49 -6.94 0.10
N VAL A 148 3.89 -7.80 0.92
CA VAL A 148 2.78 -7.48 1.83
C VAL A 148 3.12 -6.31 2.75
N ALA A 149 4.35 -6.26 3.29
CA ALA A 149 4.77 -5.15 4.15
C ALA A 149 4.75 -3.79 3.44
N GLY A 150 5.15 -3.75 2.16
CA GLY A 150 5.06 -2.54 1.36
C GLY A 150 3.62 -2.11 1.14
N THR A 151 2.76 -3.05 0.72
CA THR A 151 1.33 -2.77 0.50
C THR A 151 0.66 -2.25 1.76
N MET A 152 0.85 -2.92 2.90
CA MET A 152 0.25 -2.53 4.19
C MET A 152 0.79 -1.19 4.69
N GLY A 153 2.10 -0.93 4.58
CA GLY A 153 2.72 0.28 5.07
C GLY A 153 2.36 1.53 4.26
N ILE A 154 2.13 1.38 2.95
CA ILE A 154 1.98 2.52 2.03
C ILE A 154 0.51 2.85 1.77
N VAL A 155 -0.43 1.91 1.95
CA VAL A 155 -1.86 2.17 1.68
C VAL A 155 -2.45 3.24 2.60
N PHE A 156 -2.03 3.29 3.87
CA PHE A 156 -2.47 4.31 4.83
C PHE A 156 -2.00 5.73 4.47
N PRO A 157 -0.70 5.99 4.26
CA PRO A 157 -0.25 7.31 3.84
C PRO A 157 -0.81 7.67 2.47
N TYR A 158 -0.88 6.72 1.53
CA TYR A 158 -1.49 6.97 0.22
C TYR A 158 -2.94 7.47 0.37
N LEU A 159 -3.82 6.73 1.04
CA LEU A 159 -5.21 7.16 1.23
C LEU A 159 -5.30 8.47 2.02
N GLY A 160 -4.52 8.59 3.09
CA GLY A 160 -4.55 9.74 4.00
C GLY A 160 -4.05 11.03 3.37
N GLU A 161 -3.15 10.98 2.39
CA GLU A 161 -2.65 12.16 1.68
C GLU A 161 -3.73 12.80 0.79
N PHE A 162 -4.74 12.06 0.34
CA PHE A 162 -5.87 12.65 -0.40
C PHE A 162 -6.98 13.20 0.49
N GLN A 163 -6.91 13.02 1.82
CA GLN A 163 -7.99 13.42 2.72
C GLN A 163 -7.66 14.73 3.44
N PRO A 164 -8.62 15.68 3.52
CA PRO A 164 -8.53 16.79 4.45
C PRO A 164 -8.46 16.28 5.90
N THR A 165 -7.71 16.96 6.78
CA THR A 165 -7.49 16.57 8.18
C THR A 165 -8.79 16.28 8.93
N LYS A 166 -9.84 17.07 8.65
CA LYS A 166 -11.20 16.91 9.21
C LYS A 166 -11.84 15.53 8.98
N TYR A 167 -11.58 14.89 7.85
CA TYR A 167 -12.21 13.61 7.47
C TYR A 167 -11.23 12.43 7.48
N ARG A 168 -9.93 12.72 7.51
CA ARG A 168 -8.84 11.73 7.39
C ARG A 168 -8.99 10.57 8.36
N GLU A 169 -9.11 10.85 9.66
CA GLU A 169 -9.22 9.81 10.69
C GLU A 169 -10.43 8.90 10.46
N LYS A 170 -11.60 9.48 10.15
CA LYS A 170 -12.83 8.71 9.92
C LYS A 170 -12.67 7.76 8.74
N ILE A 171 -12.06 8.22 7.65
CA ILE A 171 -11.89 7.43 6.42
C ILE A 171 -10.87 6.31 6.62
N LEU A 172 -9.79 6.58 7.35
CA LEU A 172 -8.85 5.53 7.75
C LEU A 172 -9.51 4.48 8.64
N CYS A 173 -10.38 4.88 9.58
CA CYS A 173 -11.20 3.93 10.35
C CYS A 173 -12.17 3.12 9.47
N TRP A 174 -12.80 3.72 8.46
CA TRP A 174 -13.63 2.99 7.50
C TRP A 174 -12.82 1.98 6.68
N MET A 175 -11.54 2.28 6.38
CA MET A 175 -10.64 1.36 5.71
C MET A 175 -10.36 0.11 6.56
N GLU A 176 -10.22 0.24 7.88
CA GLU A 176 -10.00 -0.89 8.81
C GLU A 176 -11.15 -1.92 8.79
N LEU A 177 -12.38 -1.50 8.46
CA LEU A 177 -13.49 -2.44 8.32
C LEU A 177 -13.23 -3.47 7.20
N PHE A 178 -12.55 -3.05 6.13
CA PHE A 178 -12.21 -3.94 5.02
C PHE A 178 -11.25 -5.06 5.44
N TRP A 179 -10.36 -4.82 6.40
CA TRP A 179 -9.51 -5.86 6.97
C TRP A 179 -10.33 -6.94 7.66
N THR A 180 -11.30 -6.51 8.48
CA THR A 180 -12.21 -7.43 9.17
C THR A 180 -13.02 -8.25 8.15
N PHE A 181 -13.51 -7.62 7.08
CA PHE A 181 -14.16 -8.34 5.99
C PHE A 181 -13.25 -9.37 5.32
N GLY A 182 -11.97 -9.06 5.11
CA GLY A 182 -10.99 -9.99 4.54
C GLY A 182 -10.78 -11.23 5.41
N ILE A 183 -10.65 -11.04 6.72
CA ILE A 183 -10.51 -12.15 7.69
C ILE A 183 -11.76 -13.03 7.71
N ILE A 184 -12.96 -12.48 7.52
CA ILE A 184 -14.20 -13.25 7.47
C ILE A 184 -14.37 -13.96 6.11
N LEU A 185 -13.99 -13.29 5.02
CA LEU A 185 -14.13 -13.81 3.67
C LEU A 185 -13.21 -15.02 3.44
N LEU A 186 -12.00 -14.99 3.98
CA LEU A 186 -11.00 -16.04 3.78
C LEU A 186 -11.48 -17.45 4.21
N PRO A 187 -11.97 -17.68 5.45
CA PRO A 187 -12.57 -18.96 5.84
C PRO A 187 -13.72 -19.38 4.93
N GLY A 188 -14.53 -18.44 4.44
CA GLY A 188 -15.62 -18.73 3.50
C GLY A 188 -15.11 -19.27 2.16
N ILE A 189 -14.04 -18.68 1.62
CA ILE A 189 -13.35 -19.17 0.43
C ILE A 189 -12.71 -20.54 0.73
N ALA A 190 -12.03 -20.68 1.86
CA ALA A 190 -11.38 -21.93 2.27
C ALA A 190 -12.39 -23.09 2.40
N TRP A 191 -13.54 -22.83 3.04
CA TRP A 191 -14.64 -23.77 3.17
C TRP A 191 -15.22 -24.20 1.83
N SER A 192 -15.26 -23.30 0.86
CA SER A 192 -15.79 -23.59 -0.47
C SER A 192 -14.79 -24.36 -1.34
N VAL A 193 -13.49 -24.09 -1.20
CA VAL A 193 -12.46 -24.59 -2.12
C VAL A 193 -11.78 -25.87 -1.62
N ILE A 194 -11.38 -25.93 -0.34
CA ILE A 194 -10.62 -27.05 0.22
C ILE A 194 -11.36 -28.40 0.06
N PRO A 195 -12.69 -28.49 0.30
CA PRO A 195 -13.44 -29.75 0.19
C PRO A 195 -13.67 -30.26 -1.24
N LEU A 196 -13.33 -29.51 -2.29
CA LEU A 196 -13.58 -29.90 -3.68
C LEU A 196 -12.77 -31.14 -4.14
N GLN A 197 -11.84 -31.65 -3.30
CA GLN A 197 -10.99 -32.83 -3.58
C GLN A 197 -10.38 -32.84 -5.00
N ILE A 198 -9.90 -31.68 -5.44
CA ILE A 198 -9.28 -31.54 -6.76
C ILE A 198 -7.91 -32.18 -6.70
N ASN A 199 -7.69 -33.20 -7.53
CA ASN A 199 -6.42 -33.89 -7.67
C ASN A 199 -6.06 -33.93 -9.17
N LEU A 200 -5.43 -32.87 -9.67
CA LEU A 200 -4.92 -32.85 -11.04
C LEU A 200 -3.46 -33.31 -11.01
N GLN A 201 -3.20 -34.49 -11.57
CA GLN A 201 -1.84 -35.01 -11.69
C GLN A 201 -1.16 -34.43 -12.93
N PHE A 202 -0.10 -33.65 -12.73
CA PHE A 202 0.84 -33.28 -13.78
C PHE A 202 2.11 -34.13 -13.68
N SER A 203 2.87 -34.23 -14.77
CA SER A 203 4.05 -35.11 -14.86
C SER A 203 5.15 -34.82 -13.82
N VAL A 204 5.13 -33.65 -13.16
CA VAL A 204 6.15 -33.20 -12.18
C VAL A 204 5.52 -32.76 -10.85
N PHE A 205 4.19 -32.60 -10.78
CA PHE A 205 3.51 -32.02 -9.62
C PHE A 205 2.04 -32.43 -9.53
N THR A 206 1.55 -32.70 -8.32
CA THR A 206 0.13 -32.95 -8.06
C THR A 206 -0.54 -31.68 -7.55
N TYR A 207 -1.49 -31.18 -8.33
CA TYR A 207 -2.21 -29.96 -7.99
C TYR A 207 -3.44 -30.28 -7.15
N HIS A 208 -3.30 -30.07 -5.84
CA HIS A 208 -4.34 -30.23 -4.83
C HIS A 208 -5.25 -29.00 -4.65
N SER A 209 -6.38 -29.16 -3.96
CA SER A 209 -7.34 -28.09 -3.66
C SER A 209 -6.72 -26.86 -2.97
N TRP A 210 -5.69 -27.03 -2.13
CA TRP A 210 -5.05 -25.90 -1.46
C TRP A 210 -4.23 -25.02 -2.41
N ASN A 211 -3.69 -25.60 -3.51
CA ASN A 211 -3.03 -24.82 -4.56
C ASN A 211 -4.05 -23.91 -5.25
N LEU A 212 -5.23 -24.44 -5.57
CA LEU A 212 -6.32 -23.65 -6.13
C LEU A 212 -6.74 -22.52 -5.19
N PHE A 213 -6.84 -22.81 -3.91
CA PHE A 213 -7.16 -21.81 -2.89
C PHE A 213 -6.14 -20.67 -2.87
N VAL A 214 -4.84 -20.98 -2.88
CA VAL A 214 -3.78 -19.96 -2.96
C VAL A 214 -3.85 -19.17 -4.26
N ALA A 215 -4.11 -19.83 -5.39
CA ALA A 215 -4.24 -19.17 -6.68
C ALA A 215 -5.43 -18.20 -6.71
N ILE A 216 -6.60 -18.63 -6.23
CA ILE A 216 -7.81 -17.79 -6.15
C ILE A 216 -7.56 -16.56 -5.29
N CYS A 217 -6.89 -16.71 -4.14
CA CYS A 217 -6.56 -15.58 -3.27
C CYS A 217 -5.51 -14.64 -3.86
N ALA A 218 -4.66 -15.09 -4.78
CA ALA A 218 -3.62 -14.28 -5.41
C ALA A 218 -4.12 -13.41 -6.58
N ILE A 219 -5.17 -13.86 -7.29
CA ILE A 219 -5.73 -13.15 -8.46
C ILE A 219 -6.20 -11.72 -8.10
N PRO A 220 -6.97 -11.48 -7.01
CA PRO A 220 -7.40 -10.14 -6.64
C PRO A 220 -6.22 -9.16 -6.45
N SER A 221 -5.08 -9.61 -5.92
CA SER A 221 -3.87 -8.79 -5.77
C SER A 221 -3.41 -8.19 -7.10
N ILE A 222 -3.37 -9.01 -8.15
CA ILE A 222 -3.00 -8.56 -9.51
C ILE A 222 -4.05 -7.61 -10.08
N LEU A 223 -5.34 -7.95 -9.96
CA LEU A 223 -6.43 -7.12 -10.47
C LEU A 223 -6.47 -5.75 -9.80
N LEU A 224 -6.22 -5.67 -8.50
CA LEU A 224 -6.14 -4.42 -7.75
C LEU A 224 -4.92 -3.60 -8.14
N GLY A 225 -3.76 -4.24 -8.33
CA GLY A 225 -2.56 -3.57 -8.87
C GLY A 225 -2.81 -2.98 -10.26
N LEU A 226 -3.51 -3.71 -11.13
CA LEU A 226 -3.91 -3.22 -12.46
C LEU A 226 -4.91 -2.06 -12.37
N TRP A 227 -5.87 -2.13 -11.45
CA TRP A 227 -6.87 -1.07 -11.26
C TRP A 227 -6.25 0.21 -10.68
N LEU A 228 -5.22 0.10 -9.84
CA LEU A 228 -4.52 1.24 -9.24
C LEU A 228 -3.74 2.08 -10.26
N PHE A 229 -3.44 1.55 -11.46
CA PHE A 229 -2.93 2.37 -12.56
C PHE A 229 -3.90 3.48 -12.99
N SER A 230 -5.20 3.35 -12.75
CA SER A 230 -6.18 4.39 -13.10
C SER A 230 -6.20 5.56 -12.12
N PHE A 231 -5.55 5.45 -10.96
CA PHE A 231 -5.52 6.49 -9.94
C PHE A 231 -4.28 7.37 -10.07
N PRO A 232 -4.34 8.65 -9.64
CA PRO A 232 -3.19 9.54 -9.65
C PRO A 232 -2.20 9.21 -8.53
N GLU A 233 -0.97 9.72 -8.66
CA GLU A 233 -0.03 9.76 -7.53
C GLU A 233 -0.53 10.75 -6.46
N SER A 234 -0.03 10.63 -5.23
CA SER A 234 -0.41 11.55 -4.17
C SER A 234 -0.04 13.01 -4.52
N PRO A 235 -0.96 13.99 -4.38
CA PRO A 235 -0.65 15.40 -4.55
C PRO A 235 0.46 15.84 -3.58
N LYS A 236 0.42 15.37 -2.33
CA LYS A 236 1.45 15.71 -1.32
C LYS A 236 2.83 15.24 -1.75
N PHE A 237 2.94 14.01 -2.25
CA PHE A 237 4.19 13.48 -2.79
C PHE A 237 4.77 14.36 -3.91
N LEU A 238 3.92 14.79 -4.84
CA LEU A 238 4.32 15.61 -5.98
C LEU A 238 4.76 17.01 -5.56
N LEU A 239 4.13 17.59 -4.53
CA LEU A 239 4.55 18.86 -3.95
C LEU A 239 5.93 18.75 -3.28
N GLU A 240 6.17 17.69 -2.51
CA GLU A 240 7.48 17.40 -1.89
C GLU A 240 8.60 17.25 -2.94
N HIS A 241 8.26 16.81 -4.15
CA HIS A 241 9.19 16.66 -5.28
C HIS A 241 9.27 17.88 -6.21
N GLY A 242 8.57 18.98 -5.88
CA GLY A 242 8.57 20.21 -6.67
C GLY A 242 7.74 20.14 -7.97
N GLU A 243 6.96 19.07 -8.18
CA GLU A 243 6.07 18.90 -9.33
C GLU A 243 4.69 19.56 -9.07
N THR A 244 4.70 20.85 -8.76
CA THR A 244 3.51 21.61 -8.33
C THR A 244 2.41 21.66 -9.38
N ASP A 245 2.75 21.72 -10.67
CA ASP A 245 1.78 21.69 -11.76
C ASP A 245 0.98 20.38 -11.79
N LYS A 246 1.63 19.23 -11.59
CA LYS A 246 0.95 17.92 -11.58
C LYS A 246 0.09 17.76 -10.33
N ALA A 247 0.57 18.24 -9.18
CA ALA A 247 -0.22 18.24 -7.95
C ALA A 247 -1.51 19.06 -8.12
N LEU A 248 -1.41 20.24 -8.75
CA LEU A 248 -2.56 21.08 -9.06
C LEU A 248 -3.55 20.40 -10.02
N ASP A 249 -3.04 19.76 -11.08
CA ASP A 249 -3.87 18.99 -12.01
C ASP A 249 -4.68 17.89 -11.30
N ILE A 250 -4.08 17.22 -10.31
CA ILE A 250 -4.76 16.17 -9.54
C ILE A 250 -5.83 16.78 -8.63
N LEU A 251 -5.54 17.88 -7.92
CA LEU A 251 -6.52 18.57 -7.08
C LEU A 251 -7.72 19.08 -7.89
N VAL A 252 -7.46 19.63 -9.08
CA VAL A 252 -8.51 20.02 -10.04
C VAL A 252 -9.31 18.81 -10.50
N CYS A 253 -8.65 17.69 -10.82
CA CYS A 253 -9.34 16.44 -11.19
C CYS A 253 -10.26 15.94 -10.08
N MET A 254 -9.78 15.98 -8.82
CA MET A 254 -10.59 15.65 -7.65
C MET A 254 -11.81 16.57 -7.54
N PHE A 255 -11.62 17.89 -7.66
CA PHE A 255 -12.71 18.87 -7.64
C PHE A 255 -13.77 18.60 -8.70
N ILE A 256 -13.36 18.36 -9.95
CA ILE A 256 -14.27 18.06 -11.06
C ILE A 256 -15.06 16.78 -10.78
N GLN A 257 -14.40 15.72 -10.30
CA GLN A 257 -15.06 14.45 -10.01
C GLN A 257 -16.01 14.52 -8.81
N ASN A 258 -15.70 15.35 -7.81
CA ASN A 258 -16.51 15.51 -6.62
C ASN A 258 -17.73 16.40 -6.87
N THR A 259 -17.56 17.51 -7.59
CA THR A 259 -18.59 18.55 -7.75
C THR A 259 -19.32 18.52 -9.10
N GLY A 260 -18.69 17.96 -10.14
CA GLY A 260 -19.17 18.05 -11.52
C GLY A 260 -19.02 19.44 -12.16
N ARG A 261 -18.38 20.40 -11.47
CA ARG A 261 -18.13 21.76 -11.97
C ARG A 261 -16.96 21.80 -12.95
N LYS A 262 -16.80 22.93 -13.65
CA LYS A 262 -15.73 23.10 -14.64
C LYS A 262 -14.39 23.35 -13.95
N ARG A 263 -13.30 23.05 -14.66
CA ARG A 263 -11.92 23.32 -14.23
C ARG A 263 -11.71 24.76 -13.76
N ASP A 264 -12.31 25.73 -14.45
CA ASP A 264 -12.13 27.15 -14.18
C ASP A 264 -12.77 27.61 -12.86
N ASP A 265 -13.69 26.81 -12.30
CA ASP A 265 -14.38 27.10 -11.04
C ASP A 265 -13.52 26.73 -9.81
N TYR A 266 -12.39 26.04 -10.01
CA TYR A 266 -11.47 25.73 -8.93
C TYR A 266 -10.73 27.01 -8.48
N PRO A 267 -10.77 27.37 -7.18
CA PRO A 267 -10.27 28.66 -6.70
C PRO A 267 -8.74 28.78 -6.73
N VAL A 268 -8.01 27.67 -6.69
CA VAL A 268 -6.55 27.66 -6.75
C VAL A 268 -6.11 27.54 -8.21
N ARG A 269 -5.73 28.65 -8.84
CA ARG A 269 -5.51 28.73 -10.31
C ARG A 269 -4.06 28.67 -10.79
N GLN A 270 -3.05 28.78 -9.91
CA GLN A 270 -1.65 28.83 -10.34
C GLN A 270 -0.71 28.07 -9.40
N ALA A 271 0.18 27.27 -9.98
CA ALA A 271 1.36 26.71 -9.31
C ALA A 271 2.29 27.80 -8.73
N LYS A 272 2.22 29.04 -9.27
CA LYS A 272 2.90 30.21 -8.71
C LYS A 272 2.33 30.72 -7.39
N THR A 273 1.06 30.45 -7.07
CA THR A 273 0.52 30.73 -5.73
C THR A 273 1.14 29.72 -4.75
N LEU A 274 1.20 28.44 -5.12
CA LEU A 274 1.95 27.41 -4.39
C LEU A 274 3.46 27.69 -4.27
N ASN A 275 4.11 28.25 -5.29
CA ASN A 275 5.54 28.64 -5.22
C ASN A 275 5.78 29.98 -4.51
N LYS A 276 4.74 30.79 -4.23
CA LYS A 276 4.85 31.98 -3.36
C LYS A 276 4.67 31.62 -1.89
N LEU A 277 4.30 30.36 -1.65
CA LEU A 277 4.13 29.65 -0.39
C LEU A 277 5.31 28.66 -0.18
N MET A 278 6.33 28.72 -1.05
CA MET A 278 7.69 28.20 -0.89
C MET A 278 8.69 29.36 -0.78
#